data_AF-A0A151R522-F1
#
_entry.id   AF-A0A151R522-F1
#
_cell.length_a   1.000
_cell.length_b   1.000
_cell.length_c   1.000
_cell.angle_alpha   90.00
_cell.angle_beta   90.00
_cell.angle_gamma   90.00
#
_symmetry.space_group_name_H-M   'P 1'
#
loop_
_entity.id
_entity.type
_entity.pdbx_description
1 polymer ?
#
loop_
_entity_poly.entity_id
_entity_poly.type
_entity_poly.pdbx_seq_one_letter_code
_entity_poly.pdbx_strand_id
1 'polypeptide(L)'
;MYQCENYFLIDATPEDVKVRLAIVHLEGKALQWHTVISKNLENQQPSWEEYTKILQDRFGDVCDDPMAELMKLRQEKGVNEYHEAFDAIISRLDLTEEYRLSCFLGGLKHEIQMMVCMFRPNSVRRAFSLAKMYEASQP
;
A
#
# COMPACT_ATOMS: atom_id res chain seq x y z
N MET A 1 -8.44 -1.89 6.07
CA MET A 1 -8.95 -0.51 5.87
C MET A 1 -9.44 -0.30 4.44
N TYR A 2 -8.61 -0.51 3.42
CA TYR A 2 -8.98 -0.34 2.00
C TYR A 2 -10.31 -0.99 1.57
N GLN A 3 -10.56 -2.23 2.00
CA GLN A 3 -11.84 -2.92 1.68
C GLN A 3 -13.06 -2.23 2.30
N CYS A 4 -12.95 -1.70 3.53
CA CYS A 4 -14.04 -0.97 4.18
C CYS A 4 -14.30 0.36 3.46
N GLU A 5 -13.26 1.09 3.09
CA GLU A 5 -13.39 2.36 2.37
C GLU A 5 -14.05 2.18 1.01
N ASN A 6 -13.65 1.16 0.25
CA ASN A 6 -14.30 0.81 -1.01
C ASN A 6 -15.76 0.42 -0.81
N TYR A 7 -16.07 -0.39 0.21
CA TYR A 7 -17.46 -0.73 0.52
C TYR A 7 -18.28 0.53 0.83
N PHE A 8 -17.78 1.40 1.72
CA PHE A 8 -18.48 2.62 2.11
C PHE A 8 -18.70 3.59 0.94
N LEU A 9 -17.74 3.65 0.01
CA LEU A 9 -17.86 4.45 -1.20
C LEU A 9 -18.97 3.91 -2.12
N ILE A 10 -19.00 2.59 -2.35
CA ILE A 10 -19.97 1.93 -3.25
C ILE A 10 -21.38 1.99 -2.66
N ASP A 11 -21.52 1.71 -1.37
CA ASP A 11 -22.78 1.65 -0.64
C ASP A 11 -23.29 3.05 -0.23
N ALA A 12 -22.48 4.09 -0.44
CA ALA A 12 -22.73 5.46 0.05
C ALA A 12 -23.05 5.47 1.56
N THR A 13 -22.31 4.67 2.33
CA THR A 13 -22.56 4.44 3.76
C THR A 13 -22.40 5.75 4.55
N PRO A 14 -23.41 6.18 5.34
CA PRO A 14 -23.32 7.35 6.21
C PRO A 14 -22.20 7.26 7.24
N GLU A 15 -21.53 8.39 7.56
CA GLU A 15 -20.39 8.43 8.48
C GLU A 15 -20.69 7.84 9.86
N ASP A 16 -21.88 8.11 10.39
CA ASP A 16 -22.33 7.67 11.72
C ASP A 16 -22.48 6.16 11.86
N VAL A 17 -22.59 5.43 10.74
CA VAL A 17 -22.75 3.97 10.76
C VAL A 17 -21.50 3.20 10.30
N LYS A 18 -20.49 3.87 9.72
CA LYS A 18 -19.26 3.21 9.20
C LYS A 18 -18.56 2.35 10.24
N VAL A 19 -18.31 2.91 11.42
CA VAL A 19 -17.63 2.18 12.50
C VAL A 19 -18.46 0.97 12.95
N ARG A 20 -19.79 1.12 13.08
CA ARG A 20 -20.69 0.02 13.44
C ARG A 20 -20.61 -1.12 12.44
N LEU A 21 -20.62 -0.79 11.15
CA LEU A 21 -20.54 -1.78 10.09
C LEU A 21 -19.18 -2.48 10.09
N ALA A 22 -18.09 -1.73 10.27
CA ALA A 22 -16.74 -2.30 10.34
C ALA A 22 -16.57 -3.27 11.53
N ILE A 23 -17.17 -2.98 12.69
CA ILE A 23 -17.10 -3.84 13.88
C ILE A 23 -17.67 -5.24 13.60
N VAL A 24 -18.72 -5.34 12.80
CA VAL A 24 -19.36 -6.63 12.44
C VAL A 24 -18.39 -7.56 11.70
N HIS A 25 -17.39 -6.99 11.02
CA HIS A 25 -16.36 -7.72 10.29
C HIS A 25 -15.06 -7.91 11.08
N LEU A 26 -14.98 -7.44 12.34
CA LEU A 26 -13.82 -7.69 13.18
C LEU A 26 -13.85 -9.12 13.72
N GLU A 27 -12.70 -9.77 13.68
CA GLU A 27 -12.52 -11.13 14.18
C GLU A 27 -11.30 -11.24 15.10
N GLY A 28 -11.26 -12.31 15.90
CA GLY A 28 -10.12 -12.66 16.73
C GLY A 28 -9.64 -11.52 17.64
N LYS A 29 -8.34 -11.20 17.57
CA LYS A 29 -7.70 -10.20 18.44
C LYS A 29 -8.27 -8.78 18.24
N ALA A 30 -8.72 -8.45 17.02
CA ALA A 30 -9.27 -7.14 16.72
C ALA A 30 -10.64 -6.93 17.40
N LEU A 31 -11.51 -7.93 17.36
CA LEU A 31 -12.81 -7.89 18.04
C LEU A 31 -12.66 -7.85 19.57
N GLN A 32 -11.74 -8.66 20.13
CA GLN A 32 -11.43 -8.65 21.56
C GLN A 32 -10.97 -7.26 22.02
N TRP A 33 -10.05 -6.66 21.27
CA TRP A 33 -9.57 -5.31 21.55
C TRP A 33 -10.71 -4.29 21.50
N HIS A 34 -11.53 -4.29 20.44
CA HIS A 34 -12.67 -3.37 20.32
C HIS A 34 -13.61 -3.48 21.53
N THR A 35 -13.91 -4.70 21.98
CA THR A 35 -14.77 -4.94 23.15
C THR A 35 -14.23 -4.28 24.42
N VAL A 36 -12.91 -4.16 24.57
CA VAL A 36 -12.28 -3.47 25.70
C VAL A 36 -12.41 -1.95 25.55
N ILE A 37 -12.15 -1.40 24.35
CA ILE A 37 -12.21 0.06 24.15
C ILE A 37 -13.62 0.59 24.32
N SER A 38 -14.62 -0.13 23.81
CA SER A 38 -16.02 0.30 23.83
C SER A 38 -16.58 0.42 25.24
N LYS A 39 -16.07 -0.39 26.18
CA LYS A 39 -16.38 -0.26 27.61
C LYS A 39 -15.79 1.00 28.24
N ASN A 40 -14.63 1.45 27.75
CA ASN A 40 -13.92 2.62 28.26
C ASN A 40 -14.45 3.94 27.66
N LEU A 41 -15.04 3.90 26.47
CA LEU A 41 -15.57 5.08 25.76
C LEU A 41 -17.02 5.43 26.12
N GLU A 42 -17.60 4.83 27.17
CA GLU A 42 -18.99 5.05 27.60
C GLU A 42 -20.04 4.93 26.45
N ASN A 43 -19.77 4.08 25.45
CA ASN A 43 -20.56 3.93 24.23
C ASN A 43 -20.61 5.17 23.30
N GLN A 44 -19.76 6.19 23.50
CA GLN A 44 -19.55 7.22 22.48
C GLN A 44 -18.69 6.66 21.35
N GLN A 45 -19.29 6.55 20.18
CA GLN A 45 -18.63 5.99 19.01
C GLN A 45 -17.75 7.05 18.35
N PRO A 46 -16.44 6.80 18.15
CA PRO A 46 -15.58 7.71 17.41
C PRO A 46 -16.03 7.83 15.95
N SER A 47 -15.61 8.90 15.28
CA SER A 47 -15.70 9.01 13.82
C SER A 47 -14.91 7.88 13.14
N TRP A 48 -15.21 7.59 11.88
CA TRP A 48 -14.46 6.60 11.11
C TRP A 48 -12.96 6.93 11.07
N GLU A 49 -12.62 8.21 10.89
CA GLU A 49 -11.23 8.68 10.84
C GLU A 49 -10.48 8.47 12.17
N GLU A 50 -11.11 8.78 13.30
CA GLU A 50 -10.52 8.51 14.62
C GLU A 50 -10.39 7.01 14.86
N TYR A 51 -11.39 6.24 14.46
CA TYR A 51 -11.38 4.79 14.64
C TYR A 51 -10.26 4.11 13.85
N THR A 52 -10.01 4.52 12.60
CA THR A 52 -8.92 3.99 11.78
C THR A 52 -7.55 4.36 12.35
N LYS A 53 -7.37 5.58 12.87
CA LYS A 53 -6.13 5.98 13.56
C LYS A 53 -5.85 5.09 14.77
N ILE A 54 -6.85 4.87 15.62
CA ILE A 54 -6.68 4.01 16.80
C ILE A 54 -6.36 2.55 16.38
N LEU A 55 -6.98 2.05 15.30
CA LEU A 55 -6.66 0.73 14.75
C LEU A 55 -5.23 0.67 14.23
N GLN A 56 -4.75 1.72 13.55
CA GLN A 56 -3.37 1.83 13.08
C GLN A 56 -2.38 1.86 14.26
N ASP A 57 -2.65 2.64 15.31
CA ASP A 57 -1.80 2.68 16.50
C ASP A 57 -1.68 1.32 17.21
N ARG A 58 -2.75 0.52 17.14
CA ARG A 58 -2.81 -0.78 17.83
C ARG A 58 -2.26 -1.94 17.01
N PHE A 59 -2.57 -1.98 15.72
CA PHE A 59 -2.34 -3.12 14.83
C PHE A 59 -1.46 -2.79 13.62
N GLY A 60 -1.21 -1.51 13.36
CA GLY A 60 -0.24 -1.08 12.36
C GLY A 60 1.19 -1.25 12.87
N ASP A 61 2.14 -1.11 11.95
CA ASP A 61 3.55 -1.11 12.30
C ASP A 61 3.93 0.15 13.07
N VAL A 62 4.81 0.00 14.06
CA VAL A 62 5.24 1.08 14.99
C VAL A 62 5.89 2.27 14.25
N CYS A 63 6.41 2.04 13.05
CA CYS A 63 7.00 3.06 12.19
C CYS A 63 6.75 2.66 10.73
N ASP A 64 5.51 2.86 10.26
CA ASP A 64 5.20 2.69 8.85
C ASP A 64 5.63 3.95 8.06
N ASP A 65 6.77 3.86 7.37
CA ASP A 65 7.27 4.91 6.46
C ASP A 65 7.49 4.32 5.05
N PRO A 66 6.41 4.20 4.26
CA PRO A 66 6.47 3.61 2.93
C PRO A 66 7.36 4.43 1.98
N MET A 67 7.53 5.73 2.23
CA MET A 67 8.42 6.57 1.43
C MET A 67 9.89 6.22 1.71
N ALA A 68 10.28 6.06 2.98
CA ALA A 68 11.64 5.63 3.32
C ALA A 68 11.94 4.20 2.84
N GLU A 69 10.95 3.30 2.87
CA GLU A 69 11.05 1.97 2.26
C GLU A 69 11.29 2.08 0.75
N LEU A 70 10.49 2.88 0.04
CA LEU A 70 10.62 3.10 -1.40
C LEU A 70 11.99 3.64 -1.77
N MET A 71 12.51 4.61 -1.02
CA MET A 71 13.84 5.21 -1.27
C MET A 71 14.98 4.19 -1.11
N LYS A 72 14.80 3.17 -0.27
CA LYS A 72 15.78 2.10 -0.03
C LYS A 72 15.60 0.90 -0.94
N LEU A 73 14.43 0.74 -1.56
CA LEU A 73 14.12 -0.41 -2.40
C LEU A 73 15.08 -0.49 -3.61
N ARG A 74 15.76 -1.62 -3.75
CA ARG A 74 16.64 -1.92 -4.88
C ARG A 74 16.33 -3.32 -5.41
N GLN A 75 16.51 -3.50 -6.71
CA GLN A 75 16.47 -4.81 -7.33
C GLN A 75 17.70 -5.62 -6.92
N GLU A 76 17.53 -6.54 -5.98
CA GLU A 76 18.58 -7.47 -5.58
C GLU A 76 18.55 -8.76 -6.42
N LYS A 77 17.34 -9.30 -6.59
CA LYS A 77 17.07 -10.57 -7.28
C LYS A 77 16.48 -10.32 -8.67
N GLY A 78 15.40 -11.01 -9.02
CA GLY A 78 14.72 -10.89 -10.30
C GLY A 78 13.86 -9.63 -10.42
N VAL A 79 13.56 -9.21 -11.65
CA VAL A 79 12.69 -8.05 -11.94
C VAL A 79 11.27 -8.26 -11.40
N ASN A 80 10.74 -9.49 -11.43
CA ASN A 80 9.41 -9.79 -10.88
C ASN A 80 9.35 -9.54 -9.37
N GLU A 81 10.32 -10.06 -8.63
CA GLU A 81 10.37 -9.93 -7.16
C GLU A 81 10.54 -8.46 -6.74
N TYR A 82 11.35 -7.71 -7.49
CA TYR A 82 11.47 -6.27 -7.30
C TYR A 82 10.15 -5.54 -7.55
N HIS A 83 9.43 -5.89 -8.63
CA HIS A 83 8.13 -5.27 -8.95
C HIS A 83 7.06 -5.59 -7.91
N GLU A 84 7.00 -6.83 -7.40
CA GLU A 84 6.07 -7.20 -6.34
C GLU A 84 6.34 -6.40 -5.05
N ALA A 85 7.61 -6.25 -4.67
CA ALA A 85 7.99 -5.41 -3.53
C ALA A 85 7.67 -3.93 -3.77
N PHE A 86 7.91 -3.43 -4.99
CA PHE A 86 7.56 -2.07 -5.38
C PHE A 86 6.05 -1.82 -5.28
N ASP A 87 5.22 -2.73 -5.81
CA ASP A 87 3.75 -2.63 -5.80
C ASP A 87 3.20 -2.63 -4.37
N ALA A 88 3.75 -3.47 -3.49
CA ALA A 88 3.36 -3.52 -2.09
C ALA A 88 3.60 -2.16 -1.40
N ILE A 89 4.73 -1.51 -1.67
CA ILE A 89 5.06 -0.19 -1.11
C ILE A 89 4.21 0.92 -1.76
N ILE A 90 4.12 0.96 -3.08
CA ILE A 90 3.44 2.04 -3.81
C ILE A 90 1.93 2.06 -3.58
N SER A 91 1.34 0.91 -3.23
CA SER A 91 -0.09 0.80 -2.85
C SER A 91 -0.46 1.61 -1.61
N ARG A 92 0.54 1.98 -0.80
CA ARG A 92 0.41 2.78 0.43
C ARG A 92 0.77 4.26 0.20
N LEU A 93 1.05 4.66 -1.05
CA LEU A 93 1.52 6.00 -1.40
C LEU A 93 0.70 6.61 -2.56
N ASP A 94 0.24 7.84 -2.34
CA ASP A 94 -0.37 8.67 -3.38
C ASP A 94 0.71 9.46 -4.14
N LEU A 95 1.32 8.79 -5.12
CA LEU A 95 2.27 9.39 -6.05
C LEU A 95 1.71 9.45 -7.46
N THR A 96 2.07 10.50 -8.19
CA THR A 96 1.80 10.59 -9.63
C THR A 96 2.52 9.47 -10.38
N GLU A 97 1.98 9.06 -11.52
CA GLU A 97 2.61 8.02 -12.37
C GLU A 97 4.06 8.39 -12.75
N GLU A 98 4.34 9.68 -12.92
CA GLU A 98 5.68 10.20 -13.20
C GLU A 98 6.65 9.90 -12.04
N TYR A 99 6.27 10.16 -10.80
CA TYR A 99 7.09 9.86 -9.63
C TYR A 99 7.22 8.36 -9.40
N ARG A 100 6.12 7.58 -9.58
CA ARG A 100 6.16 6.12 -9.50
C ARG A 100 7.16 5.54 -10.51
N LEU A 101 7.11 6.01 -11.75
CA LEU A 101 8.04 5.60 -12.79
C LEU A 101 9.49 5.97 -12.44
N SER A 102 9.73 7.19 -11.96
CA SER A 102 11.06 7.64 -11.56
C SER A 102 11.65 6.75 -10.46
N CYS A 103 10.87 6.48 -9.41
CA CYS A 103 11.26 5.57 -8.33
C CYS A 103 11.49 4.14 -8.83
N PHE A 104 10.60 3.62 -9.68
CA PHE A 104 10.72 2.28 -10.25
C PHE A 104 12.02 2.13 -11.04
N LEU A 105 12.35 3.09 -11.91
CA LEU A 105 13.60 3.09 -12.68
C LEU A 105 14.83 3.24 -11.78
N GLY A 106 14.75 4.09 -10.74
CA GLY A 106 15.85 4.33 -9.82
C GLY A 106 16.21 3.12 -8.94
N GLY A 107 15.28 2.19 -8.73
CA GLY A 107 15.53 0.96 -7.97
C GLY A 107 16.02 -0.22 -8.81
N LEU A 108 15.92 -0.19 -10.15
CA LEU A 108 16.41 -1.27 -11.02
C LEU A 108 17.94 -1.37 -10.99
N LYS A 109 18.48 -2.56 -11.30
CA LYS A 109 19.91 -2.73 -11.58
C LYS A 109 20.32 -1.82 -12.73
N HIS A 110 21.50 -1.21 -12.62
CA HIS A 110 21.96 -0.18 -13.55
C HIS A 110 21.91 -0.62 -15.03
N GLU A 111 22.31 -1.86 -15.33
CA GLU A 111 22.27 -2.42 -16.68
C GLU A 111 20.84 -2.50 -17.25
N ILE A 112 19.88 -2.97 -16.45
CA ILE A 112 18.47 -3.07 -16.83
C ILE A 112 17.87 -1.67 -16.95
N GLN A 113 18.14 -0.80 -15.97
CA GLN A 113 17.71 0.59 -15.97
C GLN A 113 18.11 1.30 -17.26
N MET A 114 19.39 1.21 -17.65
CA MET A 114 19.90 1.86 -18.86
C MET A 114 19.19 1.35 -20.11
N MET A 115 19.01 0.03 -20.23
CA MET A 115 18.26 -0.56 -21.35
C MET A 115 16.82 -0.05 -21.38
N VAL A 116 16.11 -0.13 -20.26
CA VAL A 116 14.72 0.33 -20.17
C VAL A 116 14.61 1.82 -20.56
N CYS A 117 15.51 2.67 -20.06
CA CYS A 117 15.54 4.10 -20.36
C CYS A 117 15.73 4.41 -21.86
N MET A 118 16.47 3.58 -22.61
CA MET A 118 16.62 3.77 -24.07
C MET A 118 15.29 3.75 -24.80
N PHE A 119 14.31 2.97 -24.31
CA PHE A 119 12.98 2.86 -24.89
C PHE A 119 11.97 3.90 -24.38
N ARG A 120 12.43 4.84 -23.54
CA ARG A 120 11.67 5.97 -23.00
C ARG A 120 10.28 5.55 -22.49
N PRO A 121 10.19 4.69 -21.46
CA PRO A 121 8.92 4.30 -20.90
C PRO A 121 8.19 5.53 -20.34
N ASN A 122 6.86 5.45 -20.34
CA ASN A 122 5.97 6.50 -19.85
C ASN A 122 5.00 5.98 -18.79
N SER A 123 5.23 4.77 -18.28
CA SER A 123 4.46 4.13 -17.22
C SER A 123 5.30 3.04 -16.56
N VAL A 124 5.00 2.74 -15.29
CA VAL A 124 5.63 1.63 -14.56
C VAL A 124 5.39 0.32 -15.29
N ARG A 125 4.17 0.08 -15.79
CA ARG A 125 3.82 -1.11 -16.56
C ARG A 125 4.72 -1.31 -17.78
N ARG A 126 4.99 -0.25 -18.56
CA ARG A 126 5.88 -0.35 -19.73
C ARG A 126 7.32 -0.58 -19.30
N ALA A 127 7.80 0.12 -18.27
CA ALA A 127 9.14 -0.07 -17.74
C ALA A 127 9.37 -1.51 -17.24
N PHE A 128 8.40 -2.06 -16.51
CA PHE A 128 8.41 -3.44 -16.03
C PHE A 128 8.45 -4.45 -17.17
N SER A 129 7.58 -4.32 -18.18
CA SER A 129 7.61 -5.21 -19.35
C SER A 129 8.95 -5.19 -20.08
N LEU A 130 9.55 -4.01 -20.26
CA LEU A 130 10.88 -3.87 -20.86
C LEU A 130 11.96 -4.55 -19.99
N ALA A 131 11.95 -4.29 -18.69
CA ALA A 131 12.89 -4.88 -17.74
C ALA A 131 12.84 -6.41 -17.76
N LYS A 132 11.64 -7.00 -17.77
CA LYS A 132 11.43 -8.45 -17.88
C LYS A 132 11.96 -9.04 -19.18
N MET A 133 11.68 -8.39 -20.31
CA MET A 133 12.17 -8.87 -21.60
C MET A 133 13.70 -8.90 -21.66
N TYR A 134 14.36 -7.90 -21.09
CA TYR A 134 15.81 -7.85 -21.03
C TYR A 134 16.40 -8.86 -20.07
N GLU A 135 15.83 -9.03 -18.88
CA GLU A 135 16.24 -10.08 -17.93
C GLU A 135 16.13 -11.47 -18.57
N ALA A 136 15.04 -11.75 -19.29
CA ALA A 136 14.84 -13.02 -20.00
C ALA A 136 15.76 -13.20 -21.23
N SER A 137 16.36 -12.13 -21.75
CA SER A 137 17.33 -12.21 -22.84
C SER A 137 18.77 -12.37 -22.36
N GLN A 138 19.01 -12.31 -21.04
CA GLN A 138 20.32 -12.60 -20.48
C GLN A 138 20.52 -14.12 -20.36
N PRO A 139 21.73 -14.63 -20.68
CA PRO A 139 22.05 -16.06 -20.63
C PRO A 139 22.14 -16.63 -19.20
#